data_AF-A0A5R8WH34-F1
#
_entry.id   AF-A0A5R8WH34-F1
#
_cell.length_a   1.000
_cell.length_b   1.000
_cell.length_c   1.000
_cell.angle_alpha   90.00
_cell.angle_beta   90.00
_cell.angle_gamma   90.00
#
_symmetry.space_group_name_H-M   'P 1'
#
loop_
_entity.id
_entity.type
_entity.pdbx_description
1 polymer ?
#
loop_
_entity_poly.entity_id
_entity_poly.type
_entity_poly.pdbx_seq_one_letter_code
_entity_poly.pdbx_strand_id
1 'polypeptide(L)'
;MTAAAGQLRRGLLMGGIMAASLAVTGTTLTNAAWTDNEYVHAHNVGTDGRCEQDSGTTTTASARQLSGTLLNSNLDSVAALHGLSVTNDGAGTSTASANAIRINPDTFMAPLDASALNTDLLQLSLPLGLPVGSADVYSQWGQTLNNGNTTAASGLITDSGGALGLGQTQNPDNPPVMATLNLGAVIPTALAGITLDVGAASSIAELTYCGDLGNGWQGPLPDPLVERSYQASALNLNADMPTLDAAAAGADTLLRDVNSKLQAAQPGLSAAVAQDLIAASTPLLGGLDSLTPADVETEVKLDLSQLDLTAAKVLLTSTMTDAQGLITVDFGSGVARINLAKAEGGINSLNGKAPNTKIALDQDITNQLSTALTQVLDTWRAKVITAVQQAIRATPASVTATVTVRSLGIPVGEIGLGLGPVTTGQLLDLHYGVPGTPVAPVTTSLKLLVLSPPITALDTLASGLAAALPFISGKALHNGLILGVVETLNTSLQEQTSPVGPALAKALEQVNALLSITVNVQPDQPGYPGTTKSTPLSVTALQISLDPITALDLSIATSSIAYTD
;
A
#
# COMPACT_ATOMS: atom_id res chain seq x y z
N MET A 1 20.24 42.51 -32.67
CA MET A 1 21.16 43.63 -32.98
C MET A 1 20.82 44.78 -32.04
N THR A 2 21.38 44.79 -30.83
CA THR A 2 22.59 45.55 -30.43
C THR A 2 22.48 47.07 -30.55
N ALA A 3 22.58 47.70 -29.37
CA ALA A 3 23.17 49.00 -29.01
C ALA A 3 22.47 50.28 -29.53
N ALA A 4 21.97 51.19 -28.69
CA ALA A 4 22.61 51.97 -27.62
C ALA A 4 23.54 53.11 -28.12
N ALA A 5 23.15 54.35 -27.83
CA ALA A 5 23.99 55.53 -27.57
C ALA A 5 23.02 56.68 -27.17
N GLY A 6 23.13 57.41 -26.06
CA GLY A 6 24.23 57.65 -25.15
C GLY A 6 24.93 58.98 -25.47
N GLN A 7 25.04 59.86 -24.45
CA GLN A 7 25.83 61.12 -24.35
C GLN A 7 25.10 62.44 -24.67
N LEU A 8 25.29 63.59 -23.99
CA LEU A 8 26.25 64.12 -22.99
C LEU A 8 25.47 64.97 -21.94
N ARG A 9 25.70 64.97 -20.62
CA ARG A 9 26.84 65.43 -19.76
C ARG A 9 27.21 66.94 -19.79
N ARG A 10 26.75 67.63 -18.73
CA ARG A 10 27.46 68.46 -17.70
C ARG A 10 28.04 69.87 -18.00
N GLY A 11 27.77 70.78 -17.04
CA GLY A 11 28.56 71.98 -16.65
C GLY A 11 27.66 73.21 -16.39
N LEU A 12 27.07 73.48 -15.21
CA LEU A 12 27.62 73.96 -13.91
C LEU A 12 28.23 75.38 -13.97
N LEU A 13 27.53 76.37 -13.38
CA LEU A 13 27.99 77.63 -12.75
C LEU A 13 26.74 78.34 -12.16
N MET A 14 26.39 78.19 -10.88
CA MET A 14 26.84 78.99 -9.72
C MET A 14 26.76 80.51 -9.93
N GLY A 15 25.74 81.12 -9.31
CA GLY A 15 25.57 82.57 -9.16
C GLY A 15 24.36 82.85 -8.28
N GLY A 16 24.58 82.90 -6.97
CA GLY A 16 23.53 83.18 -5.98
C GLY A 16 23.27 84.67 -5.75
N ILE A 17 22.30 84.89 -4.87
CA ILE A 17 21.92 86.12 -4.13
C ILE A 17 20.83 86.99 -4.79
N MET A 18 19.57 86.81 -4.37
CA MET A 18 18.93 87.72 -3.40
C MET A 18 17.55 87.22 -2.97
N ALA A 19 17.35 87.20 -1.66
CA ALA A 19 16.09 86.95 -0.98
C ALA A 19 15.13 88.13 -1.16
N ALA A 20 13.86 87.81 -1.43
CA ALA A 20 12.74 88.70 -1.14
C ALA A 20 11.57 87.83 -0.66
N SER A 21 11.45 87.76 0.66
CA SER A 21 10.30 87.22 1.39
C SER A 21 9.04 88.02 1.08
N LEU A 22 8.01 87.35 0.57
CA LEU A 22 6.64 87.85 0.60
C LEU A 22 5.70 86.73 1.05
N ALA A 23 5.12 86.97 2.22
CA ALA A 23 4.15 86.15 2.91
C ALA A 23 2.85 86.02 2.12
N VAL A 24 2.32 84.79 2.06
CA VAL A 24 0.89 84.55 1.85
C VAL A 24 0.43 83.51 2.88
N THR A 25 -0.16 84.07 3.93
CA THR A 25 -1.30 83.59 4.73
C THR A 25 -1.38 82.11 5.07
N GLY A 26 -1.12 81.83 6.34
CA GLY A 26 -1.30 80.54 6.97
C GLY A 26 -2.74 80.03 6.87
N THR A 27 -2.86 78.77 6.49
CA THR A 27 -3.92 77.91 6.98
C THR A 27 -3.75 77.81 8.49
N THR A 28 -4.65 78.45 9.24
CA THR A 28 -4.85 78.19 10.65
C THR A 28 -5.24 76.72 10.78
N LEU A 29 -4.28 75.85 11.11
CA LEU A 29 -4.58 74.62 11.82
C LEU A 29 -5.28 75.06 13.10
N THR A 30 -6.59 74.86 13.17
CA THR A 30 -7.28 74.91 14.44
C THR A 30 -6.60 73.86 15.31
N ASN A 31 -5.90 74.31 16.34
CA ASN A 31 -5.63 73.50 17.53
C ASN A 31 -6.99 73.19 18.16
N ALA A 32 -7.76 72.27 17.57
CA ALA A 32 -8.54 71.32 18.33
C ALA A 32 -7.53 70.30 18.87
N ALA A 33 -6.66 70.79 19.76
CA ALA A 33 -5.91 69.93 20.64
C ALA A 33 -6.95 69.37 21.60
N TRP A 34 -7.43 68.17 21.32
CA TRP A 34 -7.84 67.30 22.41
C TRP A 34 -6.57 66.98 23.18
N THR A 35 -6.19 67.87 24.09
CA THR A 35 -5.35 67.51 25.23
C THR A 35 -6.26 66.82 26.23
N ASP A 36 -6.75 65.63 25.89
CA ASP A 36 -7.04 64.69 26.96
C ASP A 36 -5.69 64.14 27.40
N ASN A 37 -5.23 64.66 28.53
CA ASN A 37 -4.29 63.93 29.38
C ASN A 37 -5.06 62.78 30.02
N GLU A 38 -5.35 61.75 29.24
CA GLU A 38 -5.64 60.42 29.77
C GLU A 38 -4.60 59.42 29.23
N TYR A 39 -3.33 59.83 29.24
CA TYR A 39 -2.21 58.88 29.34
C TYR A 39 -2.17 58.35 30.78
N VAL A 40 -3.10 57.45 31.09
CA VAL A 40 -3.03 56.67 32.31
C VAL A 40 -1.85 55.72 32.15
N HIS A 41 -0.80 55.89 32.96
CA HIS A 41 0.32 54.93 33.02
C HIS A 41 -0.07 53.64 33.77
N ALA A 42 -1.36 53.31 33.81
CA ALA A 42 -1.81 52.03 34.32
C ALA A 42 -1.62 51.00 33.20
N HIS A 43 -1.01 49.87 33.52
CA HIS A 43 -0.70 48.76 32.60
C HIS A 43 -1.89 48.24 31.74
N ASN A 44 -3.11 48.76 31.92
CA ASN A 44 -4.34 48.21 31.36
C ASN A 44 -5.28 49.29 30.79
N VAL A 45 -4.84 50.54 30.59
CA VAL A 45 -5.72 51.59 30.03
C VAL A 45 -4.97 52.34 28.92
N GLY A 46 -5.08 51.79 27.72
CA GLY A 46 -4.37 52.23 26.51
C GLY A 46 -3.25 51.26 26.16
N THR A 47 -3.51 50.36 25.21
CA THR A 47 -2.42 49.74 24.46
C THR A 47 -1.59 50.89 23.90
N ASP A 48 -0.30 50.96 24.23
CA ASP A 48 0.55 51.82 23.43
C ASP A 48 0.35 51.42 21.96
N GLY A 49 0.44 52.36 21.03
CA GLY A 49 0.23 52.04 19.61
C GLY A 49 1.33 51.14 19.02
N ARG A 50 1.99 50.31 19.83
CA ARG A 50 3.10 49.44 19.50
C ARG A 50 2.78 47.99 19.84
N CYS A 51 1.66 47.54 19.30
CA CYS A 51 1.32 46.11 19.22
C CYS A 51 2.53 45.27 18.74
N GLU A 52 3.41 45.83 17.90
CA GLU A 52 4.66 45.20 17.44
C GLU A 52 5.71 44.91 18.55
N GLN A 53 5.66 45.59 19.69
CA GLN A 53 6.64 45.50 20.79
C GLN A 53 6.09 44.84 22.04
N ASP A 54 4.83 45.13 22.37
CA ASP A 54 4.10 44.60 23.52
C ASP A 54 2.61 44.59 23.13
N SER A 55 2.04 43.40 23.03
CA SER A 55 0.61 43.23 22.73
C SER A 55 -0.28 43.47 23.94
N GLY A 56 0.28 43.43 25.16
CA GLY A 56 -0.46 43.38 26.41
C GLY A 56 -1.21 42.05 26.63
N THR A 57 -1.10 41.11 25.70
CA THR A 57 -1.90 39.87 25.66
C THR A 57 -1.03 38.69 26.07
N THR A 58 -1.50 37.90 27.02
CA THR A 58 -0.84 36.63 27.34
C THR A 58 -1.14 35.64 26.22
N THR A 59 -0.11 35.01 25.67
CA THR A 59 -0.25 34.01 24.60
C THR A 59 0.47 32.71 24.94
N THR A 60 -0.06 31.60 24.44
CA THR A 60 0.52 30.27 24.67
C THR A 60 0.54 29.47 23.38
N ALA A 61 1.71 28.92 23.02
CA ALA A 61 1.88 27.89 22.00
C ALA A 61 2.15 26.55 22.68
N SER A 62 1.46 25.48 22.29
CA SER A 62 1.83 24.12 22.68
C SER A 62 1.83 23.13 21.53
N ALA A 63 2.82 22.25 21.53
CA ALA A 63 3.06 21.26 20.48
C ALA A 63 3.35 19.90 21.09
N ARG A 64 2.67 18.86 20.61
CA ARG A 64 2.78 17.52 21.15
C ARG A 64 2.63 16.43 20.10
N GLN A 65 3.62 15.56 19.99
CA GLN A 65 3.60 14.49 18.97
C GLN A 65 2.63 13.36 19.31
N LEU A 66 2.50 13.02 20.58
CA LEU A 66 1.64 11.94 21.04
C LEU A 66 1.06 12.24 22.43
N SER A 67 -0.25 12.07 22.57
CA SER A 67 -0.98 12.22 23.83
C SER A 67 -2.17 11.29 23.92
N GLY A 68 -2.74 11.18 25.12
CA GLY A 68 -3.99 10.44 25.36
C GLY A 68 -3.82 9.29 26.35
N THR A 69 -4.62 8.24 26.20
CA THR A 69 -4.68 7.11 27.13
C THR A 69 -4.44 5.78 26.41
N LEU A 70 -3.68 4.90 27.06
CA LEU A 70 -3.42 3.53 26.62
C LEU A 70 -3.67 2.57 27.79
N LEU A 71 -4.61 1.65 27.65
CA LEU A 71 -5.06 0.71 28.70
C LEU A 71 -5.31 1.40 30.06
N ASN A 72 -6.04 2.51 30.04
CA ASN A 72 -6.34 3.37 31.21
C ASN A 72 -5.11 4.06 31.84
N SER A 73 -3.93 3.94 31.24
CA SER A 73 -2.76 4.72 31.64
C SER A 73 -2.71 6.01 30.82
N ASN A 74 -2.69 7.16 31.50
CA ASN A 74 -2.52 8.44 30.83
C ASN A 74 -1.05 8.59 30.39
N LEU A 75 -0.84 8.85 29.10
CA LEU A 75 0.47 9.14 28.52
C LEU A 75 1.11 10.40 29.11
N ASP A 76 0.32 11.29 29.73
CA ASP A 76 0.80 12.43 30.53
C ASP A 76 1.57 12.01 31.79
N SER A 77 1.55 10.73 32.19
CA SER A 77 2.44 10.26 33.26
C SER A 77 3.89 10.09 32.80
N VAL A 78 4.13 10.02 31.48
CA VAL A 78 5.44 9.80 30.88
C VAL A 78 6.04 11.16 30.51
N ALA A 79 7.05 11.62 31.28
CA ALA A 79 7.66 12.94 31.10
C ALA A 79 8.18 13.20 29.67
N ALA A 80 8.70 12.16 29.00
CA ALA A 80 9.16 12.26 27.61
C ALA A 80 8.05 12.58 26.59
N LEU A 81 6.78 12.46 26.97
CA LEU A 81 5.62 12.73 26.13
C LEU A 81 4.93 14.05 26.45
N HIS A 82 5.35 14.81 27.46
CA HIS A 82 4.69 16.07 27.88
C HIS A 82 4.65 17.15 26.78
N GLY A 83 5.49 17.00 25.75
CA GLY A 83 5.59 17.94 24.64
C GLY A 83 6.17 19.29 25.04
N LEU A 84 5.91 20.30 24.23
CA LEU A 84 6.37 21.67 24.40
C LEU A 84 5.18 22.57 24.73
N SER A 85 5.36 23.47 25.70
CA SER A 85 4.50 24.62 25.92
C SER A 85 5.37 25.87 26.07
N VAL A 86 5.02 26.95 25.38
CA VAL A 86 5.67 28.26 25.43
C VAL A 86 4.62 29.29 25.75
N THR A 87 4.86 30.15 26.73
CA THR A 87 3.95 31.21 27.16
C THR A 87 4.68 32.55 27.16
N ASN A 88 4.10 33.53 26.48
CA ASN A 88 4.48 34.94 26.57
C ASN A 88 3.50 35.66 27.50
N ASP A 89 4.02 36.41 28.47
CA ASP A 89 3.25 37.11 29.49
C ASP A 89 2.64 38.44 29.01
N GLY A 90 2.75 38.76 27.72
CA GLY A 90 2.35 40.04 27.15
C GLY A 90 3.43 41.11 27.34
N ALA A 91 4.05 41.17 28.52
CA ALA A 91 5.11 42.11 28.89
C ALA A 91 6.49 41.82 28.27
N GLY A 92 6.54 40.93 27.29
CA GLY A 92 7.73 40.64 26.48
C GLY A 92 8.62 39.52 26.99
N THR A 93 8.12 38.65 27.88
CA THR A 93 8.87 37.50 28.40
C THR A 93 8.26 36.18 27.98
N SER A 94 8.99 35.43 27.14
CA SER A 94 8.64 34.06 26.74
C SER A 94 9.28 33.01 27.66
N THR A 95 8.45 32.17 28.27
CA THR A 95 8.84 31.05 29.14
C THR A 95 8.36 29.73 28.55
N ALA A 96 9.14 28.65 28.72
CA ALA A 96 8.81 27.34 28.16
C ALA A 96 8.74 26.24 29.23
N SER A 97 8.09 25.14 28.87
CA SER A 97 7.96 23.94 29.70
C SER A 97 9.33 23.32 30.03
N ALA A 98 9.36 22.51 31.10
CA ALA A 98 10.56 21.77 31.47
C ALA A 98 11.01 20.86 30.30
N ASN A 99 12.32 20.78 30.06
CA ASN A 99 12.98 20.06 28.96
C ASN A 99 12.90 20.71 27.57
N ALA A 100 12.32 21.92 27.46
CA ALA A 100 12.41 22.70 26.24
C ALA A 100 13.85 23.18 25.97
N ILE A 101 14.29 23.08 24.72
CA ILE A 101 15.55 23.64 24.25
C ILE A 101 15.24 24.98 23.60
N ARG A 102 15.90 26.04 24.08
CA ARG A 102 15.76 27.39 23.56
C ARG A 102 16.54 27.54 22.25
N ILE A 103 15.86 27.97 21.18
CA ILE A 103 16.48 28.30 19.88
C ILE A 103 16.82 29.80 19.86
N ASN A 104 15.86 30.64 20.24
CA ASN A 104 16.02 32.08 20.38
C ASN A 104 15.16 32.60 21.57
N PRO A 105 15.10 33.91 21.87
CA PRO A 105 14.33 34.43 23.01
C PRO A 105 12.86 33.99 23.09
N ASP A 106 12.22 33.81 21.94
CA ASP A 106 10.77 33.57 21.82
C ASP A 106 10.41 32.20 21.23
N THR A 107 11.42 31.41 20.87
CA THR A 107 11.26 30.16 20.12
C THR A 107 11.96 29.01 20.82
N PHE A 108 11.24 27.91 20.96
CA PHE A 108 11.68 26.72 21.67
C PHE A 108 11.31 25.44 20.92
N MET A 109 12.00 24.35 21.25
CA MET A 109 11.74 23.02 20.71
C MET A 109 11.79 21.96 21.81
N ALA A 110 11.17 20.81 21.57
CA ALA A 110 11.31 19.63 22.43
C ALA A 110 11.46 18.35 21.58
N PRO A 111 12.58 17.61 21.68
CA PRO A 111 12.71 16.33 21.00
C PRO A 111 11.84 15.25 21.67
N LEU A 112 11.25 14.36 20.87
CA LEU A 112 10.58 13.15 21.37
C LEU A 112 11.62 12.04 21.60
N ASP A 113 11.66 11.48 22.81
CA ASP A 113 12.46 10.29 23.10
C ASP A 113 11.72 9.03 22.62
N ALA A 114 12.24 8.40 21.56
CA ALA A 114 11.71 7.18 20.96
C ALA A 114 11.61 5.99 21.94
N SER A 115 12.51 5.97 22.94
CA SER A 115 12.62 4.85 23.87
C SER A 115 11.54 4.87 24.95
N ALA A 116 10.83 5.99 25.10
CA ALA A 116 9.86 6.19 26.17
C ALA A 116 8.58 5.34 26.03
N LEU A 117 8.30 4.77 24.86
CA LEU A 117 7.04 4.07 24.59
C LEU A 117 7.17 2.75 23.83
N ASN A 118 8.38 2.21 23.66
CA ASN A 118 8.54 0.97 22.91
C ASN A 118 8.02 -0.23 23.72
N THR A 119 6.74 -0.56 23.53
CA THR A 119 6.03 -1.65 24.20
C THR A 119 5.45 -2.60 23.15
N ASP A 120 4.97 -3.77 23.56
CA ASP A 120 4.28 -4.70 22.64
C ASP A 120 2.96 -4.13 22.08
N LEU A 121 2.43 -3.08 22.70
CA LEU A 121 1.17 -2.42 22.35
C LEU A 121 1.35 -1.30 21.33
N LEU A 122 2.36 -0.46 21.53
CA LEU A 122 2.68 0.68 20.70
C LEU A 122 4.17 0.66 20.43
N GLN A 123 4.53 0.57 19.15
CA GLN A 123 5.91 0.67 18.71
C GLN A 123 6.07 1.98 17.96
N LEU A 124 6.90 2.88 18.47
CA LEU A 124 7.24 4.13 17.80
C LEU A 124 8.49 3.91 16.95
N SER A 125 8.32 4.01 15.64
CA SER A 125 9.40 4.07 14.67
C SER A 125 9.48 5.50 14.17
N LEU A 126 10.19 6.38 14.89
CA LEU A 126 10.43 7.73 14.35
C LEU A 126 11.02 7.59 12.94
N PRO A 127 10.45 8.25 11.92
CA PRO A 127 10.97 8.17 10.56
C PRO A 127 12.35 8.83 10.51
N LEU A 128 13.38 8.07 10.86
CA LEU A 128 14.80 8.40 10.73
C LEU A 128 15.25 8.23 9.27
N GLY A 129 14.48 8.83 8.35
CA GLY A 129 14.91 9.04 6.96
C GLY A 129 15.81 10.27 6.82
N LEU A 130 15.88 11.11 7.86
CA LEU A 130 16.87 12.17 7.98
C LEU A 130 18.01 11.66 8.87
N PRO A 131 19.28 11.78 8.44
CA PRO A 131 20.39 11.41 9.30
C PRO A 131 20.26 12.15 10.62
N VAL A 132 20.30 11.39 11.72
CA VAL A 132 20.30 11.91 13.08
C VAL A 132 21.38 13.01 13.15
N GLY A 133 20.97 14.28 13.28
CA GLY A 133 21.89 15.42 13.27
C GLY A 133 21.85 16.34 12.03
N SER A 134 20.84 16.29 11.16
CA SER A 134 20.49 17.51 10.40
C SER A 134 20.08 18.58 11.42
N ALA A 135 20.92 19.59 11.62
CA ALA A 135 20.87 20.52 12.76
C ALA A 135 19.54 21.31 12.90
N ASP A 136 18.67 21.21 11.90
CA ASP A 136 17.58 22.15 11.66
C ASP A 136 16.20 21.45 11.57
N VAL A 137 16.04 20.22 12.07
CA VAL A 137 14.74 19.51 12.06
C VAL A 137 14.30 19.05 13.44
N TYR A 138 13.08 19.42 13.83
CA TYR A 138 12.51 19.23 15.17
C TYR A 138 11.21 18.44 15.11
N SER A 139 10.83 17.76 16.19
CA SER A 139 9.57 16.99 16.29
C SER A 139 8.42 17.80 16.91
N GLN A 140 8.75 18.79 17.73
CA GLN A 140 7.81 19.66 18.45
C GLN A 140 8.44 21.04 18.57
N TRP A 141 7.71 22.08 18.18
CA TRP A 141 8.21 23.44 18.05
C TRP A 141 7.12 24.45 18.44
N GLY A 142 7.54 25.56 19.06
CA GLY A 142 6.62 26.58 19.55
C GLY A 142 7.29 27.95 19.64
N GLN A 143 6.53 28.98 19.26
CA GLN A 143 6.96 30.38 19.27
C GLN A 143 5.82 31.26 19.78
N THR A 144 6.17 32.21 20.66
CA THR A 144 5.25 33.24 21.16
C THR A 144 5.97 34.58 21.09
N LEU A 145 5.60 35.43 20.15
CA LEU A 145 6.21 36.75 19.96
C LEU A 145 5.52 37.79 20.86
N ASN A 146 6.25 38.85 21.20
CA ASN A 146 5.72 39.92 22.05
C ASN A 146 4.54 40.68 21.41
N ASN A 147 4.43 40.61 20.08
CA ASN A 147 3.30 41.14 19.33
C ASN A 147 2.06 40.22 19.32
N GLY A 148 1.96 39.29 20.26
CA GLY A 148 0.83 38.37 20.38
C GLY A 148 0.76 37.30 19.27
N ASN A 149 1.64 37.34 18.28
CA ASN A 149 1.69 36.30 17.26
C ASN A 149 2.27 35.03 17.86
N THR A 150 1.60 33.92 17.61
CA THR A 150 1.92 32.64 18.26
C THR A 150 1.81 31.51 17.25
N THR A 151 2.81 30.64 17.24
CA THR A 151 2.84 29.52 16.31
C THR A 151 3.25 28.26 17.06
N ALA A 152 2.52 27.17 16.86
CA ALA A 152 2.81 25.87 17.44
C ALA A 152 2.79 24.79 16.34
N ALA A 153 3.79 23.92 16.32
CA ALA A 153 3.93 22.89 15.30
C ALA A 153 4.40 21.56 15.89
N SER A 154 3.79 20.45 15.45
CA SER A 154 4.19 19.08 15.79
C SER A 154 4.36 18.26 14.53
N GLY A 155 5.30 17.32 14.54
CA GLY A 155 5.72 16.53 13.38
C GLY A 155 7.15 16.87 12.99
N LEU A 156 7.63 16.42 11.83
CA LEU A 156 8.96 16.84 11.34
C LEU A 156 8.87 18.30 10.85
N ILE A 157 9.48 19.25 11.56
CA ILE A 157 9.43 20.70 11.30
C ILE A 157 10.86 21.23 11.07
N THR A 158 11.05 22.18 10.16
CA THR A 158 12.33 22.88 9.95
C THR A 158 12.56 24.01 10.97
N ASP A 159 13.81 24.45 11.13
CA ASP A 159 14.19 25.60 11.96
C ASP A 159 13.54 26.93 11.56
N SER A 160 13.11 27.03 10.31
CA SER A 160 12.33 28.15 9.77
C SER A 160 10.85 28.16 10.18
N GLY A 161 10.40 27.23 11.04
CA GLY A 161 9.02 27.12 11.51
C GLY A 161 8.09 26.42 10.52
N GLY A 162 8.53 26.19 9.28
CA GLY A 162 7.78 25.42 8.30
C GLY A 162 7.81 23.93 8.64
N ALA A 163 6.65 23.29 8.67
CA ALA A 163 6.59 21.83 8.66
C ALA A 163 7.38 21.33 7.44
N LEU A 164 8.22 20.30 7.63
CA LEU A 164 8.60 19.47 6.49
C LEU A 164 7.29 18.85 6.01
N GLY A 165 6.66 19.54 5.05
CA GLY A 165 5.60 18.95 4.28
C GLY A 165 6.15 17.61 3.82
N LEU A 166 5.35 16.56 3.96
CA LEU A 166 5.61 15.30 3.28
C LEU A 166 5.33 15.56 1.80
N GLY A 167 6.14 16.47 1.23
CA GLY A 167 5.83 17.42 0.17
C GLY A 167 5.90 16.79 -1.19
N GLN A 168 5.19 15.68 -1.34
CA GLN A 168 4.71 15.24 -2.62
C GLN A 168 3.22 15.02 -2.47
N THR A 169 2.44 15.48 -3.45
CA THR A 169 1.06 15.03 -3.71
C THR A 169 0.96 13.52 -4.00
N GLN A 170 2.03 12.79 -3.71
CA GLN A 170 2.15 11.36 -3.79
C GLN A 170 2.49 10.85 -2.40
N ASN A 171 1.49 10.26 -1.75
CA ASN A 171 1.73 9.29 -0.71
C ASN A 171 2.67 8.21 -1.31
N PRO A 172 3.95 8.14 -0.91
CA PRO A 172 4.87 7.18 -1.54
C PRO A 172 4.31 5.77 -1.34
N ASP A 173 4.53 4.87 -2.30
CA ASP A 173 3.95 3.51 -2.23
C ASP A 173 4.33 2.75 -0.95
N ASN A 174 5.46 3.12 -0.33
CA ASN A 174 5.92 2.68 0.99
C ASN A 174 6.35 3.89 1.84
N PRO A 175 5.41 4.60 2.50
CA PRO A 175 5.76 5.67 3.42
C PRO A 175 6.41 5.07 4.68
N PRO A 176 7.38 5.76 5.30
CA PRO A 176 7.93 5.29 6.56
C PRO A 176 6.81 5.24 7.61
N VAL A 177 6.71 4.10 8.30
CA VAL A 177 5.80 3.91 9.43
C VAL A 177 6.35 4.73 10.60
N MET A 178 5.50 5.56 11.21
CA MET A 178 5.83 6.33 12.40
C MET A 178 5.48 5.55 13.68
N ALA A 179 4.36 4.84 13.65
CA ALA A 179 3.91 4.05 14.77
C ALA A 179 3.15 2.80 14.29
N THR A 180 3.38 1.67 14.95
CA THR A 180 2.56 0.47 14.81
C THR A 180 1.82 0.25 16.12
N LEU A 181 0.49 0.16 16.02
CA LEU A 181 -0.40 -0.09 17.14
C LEU A 181 -0.97 -1.51 17.04
N ASN A 182 -0.76 -2.31 18.08
CA ASN A 182 -1.27 -3.67 18.15
C ASN A 182 -2.71 -3.67 18.72
N LEU A 183 -3.70 -3.60 17.83
CA LEU A 183 -5.12 -3.57 18.23
C LEU A 183 -5.55 -4.88 18.91
N GLY A 184 -4.98 -6.00 18.48
CA GLY A 184 -5.22 -7.31 19.08
C GLY A 184 -4.71 -7.43 20.51
N ALA A 185 -3.66 -6.72 20.89
CA ALA A 185 -3.22 -6.70 22.28
C ALA A 185 -4.12 -5.83 23.18
N VAL A 186 -4.84 -4.85 22.60
CA VAL A 186 -5.81 -3.99 23.32
C VAL A 186 -7.16 -4.68 23.48
N ILE A 187 -7.68 -5.31 22.41
CA ILE A 187 -8.96 -6.05 22.43
C ILE A 187 -8.76 -7.47 21.84
N PRO A 188 -8.17 -8.41 22.59
CA PRO A 188 -7.74 -9.72 22.06
C PRO A 188 -8.85 -10.58 21.49
N THR A 189 -10.07 -10.49 22.03
CA THR A 189 -11.18 -11.34 21.57
C THR A 189 -11.80 -10.88 20.26
N ALA A 190 -11.63 -9.60 19.89
CA ALA A 190 -12.29 -9.01 18.73
C ALA A 190 -11.31 -8.62 17.61
N LEU A 191 -10.07 -8.25 17.94
CA LEU A 191 -9.09 -7.69 17.00
C LEU A 191 -7.77 -8.48 16.98
N ALA A 192 -7.78 -9.75 17.40
CA ALA A 192 -6.59 -10.60 17.35
C ALA A 192 -5.96 -10.61 15.95
N GLY A 193 -4.63 -10.47 15.89
CA GLY A 193 -3.89 -10.44 14.63
C GLY A 193 -4.02 -9.13 13.85
N ILE A 194 -4.74 -8.13 14.36
CA ILE A 194 -4.90 -6.84 13.70
C ILE A 194 -3.91 -5.82 14.26
N THR A 195 -3.14 -5.19 13.38
CA THR A 195 -2.29 -4.03 13.70
C THR A 195 -2.61 -2.84 12.80
N LEU A 196 -2.36 -1.63 13.31
CA LEU A 196 -2.54 -0.38 12.58
C LEU A 196 -1.20 0.33 12.47
N ASP A 197 -0.70 0.46 11.24
CA ASP A 197 0.48 1.25 10.93
C ASP A 197 0.05 2.68 10.59
N VAL A 198 0.54 3.61 11.39
CA VAL A 198 0.36 5.05 11.22
C VAL A 198 1.63 5.61 10.59
N GLY A 199 1.49 6.25 9.44
CA GLY A 199 2.57 6.98 8.78
C GLY A 199 2.92 8.28 9.51
N ALA A 200 3.85 9.04 8.94
CA ALA A 200 4.18 10.38 9.45
C ALA A 200 2.95 11.29 9.46
N ALA A 201 2.81 12.06 10.55
CA ALA A 201 1.74 13.03 10.75
C ALA A 201 2.31 14.34 11.32
N SER A 202 1.74 15.47 10.90
CA SER A 202 2.12 16.80 11.35
C SER A 202 0.92 17.73 11.49
N SER A 203 1.07 18.73 12.35
CA SER A 203 0.08 19.77 12.63
C SER A 203 0.77 21.11 12.81
N ILE A 204 0.08 22.19 12.46
CA ILE A 204 0.50 23.55 12.74
C ILE A 204 -0.71 24.42 13.07
N ALA A 205 -0.58 25.24 14.10
CA ALA A 205 -1.56 26.21 14.53
C ALA A 205 -0.87 27.57 14.68
N GLU A 206 -1.44 28.60 14.05
CA GLU A 206 -0.90 29.95 14.01
C GLU A 206 -1.97 30.95 14.45
N LEU A 207 -1.57 31.89 15.29
CA LEU A 207 -2.35 33.03 15.74
C LEU A 207 -1.62 34.28 15.28
N THR A 208 -2.32 35.14 14.55
CA THR A 208 -1.88 36.52 14.30
C THR A 208 -2.79 37.44 15.07
N TYR A 209 -2.25 38.08 16.10
CA TYR A 209 -2.97 39.02 16.96
C TYR A 209 -2.76 40.46 16.52
N CYS A 210 -1.51 40.86 16.30
CA CYS A 210 -1.17 42.17 15.74
C CYS A 210 -1.06 42.10 14.21
N GLY A 211 -1.73 43.02 13.51
CA GLY A 211 -1.69 43.11 12.06
C GLY A 211 -1.89 44.54 11.55
N ASP A 212 -1.81 44.71 10.23
CA ASP A 212 -2.08 45.99 9.58
C ASP A 212 -3.57 46.36 9.70
N LEU A 213 -3.85 47.53 10.28
CA LEU A 213 -5.21 48.06 10.42
C LEU A 213 -5.72 48.73 9.13
N GLY A 214 -4.98 48.63 8.02
CA GLY A 214 -5.34 49.20 6.71
C GLY A 214 -5.12 50.72 6.62
N ASN A 215 -4.55 51.32 7.65
CA ASN A 215 -4.23 52.75 7.76
C ASN A 215 -2.71 53.00 7.89
N GLY A 216 -1.89 51.96 7.68
CA GLY A 216 -0.42 52.02 7.83
C GLY A 216 0.08 51.93 9.27
N TRP A 217 -0.82 51.70 10.24
CA TRP A 217 -0.48 51.39 11.63
C TRP A 217 -0.72 49.91 11.91
N GLN A 218 0.20 49.28 12.64
CA GLN A 218 -0.05 47.99 13.23
C GLN A 218 -0.79 48.14 14.55
N GLY A 219 -1.78 47.28 14.76
CA GLY A 219 -2.55 47.24 16.00
C GLY A 219 -3.22 45.88 16.18
N PRO A 220 -3.89 45.68 17.32
CA PRO A 220 -4.62 44.44 17.57
C PRO A 220 -5.72 44.29 16.52
N LEU A 221 -5.78 43.12 15.90
CA LEU A 221 -6.84 42.79 14.96
C LEU A 221 -8.16 42.65 15.74
N PRO A 222 -9.27 43.25 15.25
CA PRO A 222 -10.59 43.08 15.88
C PRO A 222 -11.00 41.61 16.03
N ASP A 223 -10.60 40.80 15.06
CA ASP A 223 -10.72 39.34 15.07
C ASP A 223 -9.33 38.76 14.78
N PRO A 224 -8.64 38.16 15.78
CA PRO A 224 -7.36 37.51 15.57
C PRO A 224 -7.45 36.44 14.46
N LEU A 225 -6.49 36.43 13.55
CA LEU A 225 -6.45 35.45 12.47
C LEU A 225 -5.87 34.14 13.01
N VAL A 226 -6.64 33.05 12.85
CA VAL A 226 -6.27 31.71 13.29
C VAL A 226 -6.15 30.80 12.08
N GLU A 227 -4.94 30.29 11.84
CA GLU A 227 -4.68 29.33 10.77
C GLU A 227 -4.30 27.97 11.36
N ARG A 228 -4.92 26.91 10.85
CA ARG A 228 -4.70 25.53 11.31
C ARG A 228 -4.56 24.61 10.12
N SER A 229 -3.44 23.90 10.07
CA SER A 229 -3.15 22.93 9.02
C SER A 229 -2.68 21.62 9.61
N TYR A 230 -2.92 20.53 8.87
CA TYR A 230 -2.51 19.19 9.26
C TYR A 230 -2.09 18.39 8.03
N GLN A 231 -1.25 17.38 8.24
CA GLN A 231 -0.91 16.39 7.24
C GLN A 231 -0.77 15.00 7.87
N ALA A 232 -1.16 13.97 7.11
CA ALA A 232 -0.88 12.58 7.38
C ALA A 232 -0.46 11.89 6.08
N SER A 233 0.61 11.08 6.11
CA SER A 233 0.99 10.29 4.93
C SER A 233 0.11 9.07 4.79
N ALA A 234 0.13 8.15 5.74
CA ALA A 234 -0.48 6.85 5.54
C ALA A 234 -1.17 6.28 6.77
N LEU A 235 -2.10 5.39 6.47
CA LEU A 235 -2.80 4.58 7.44
C LEU A 235 -3.00 3.20 6.82
N ASN A 236 -2.34 2.18 7.36
CA ASN A 236 -2.46 0.81 6.89
C ASN A 236 -2.97 -0.09 8.00
N LEU A 237 -4.00 -0.87 7.72
CA LEU A 237 -4.49 -1.91 8.61
C LEU A 237 -3.88 -3.23 8.16
N ASN A 238 -3.13 -3.90 9.02
CA ASN A 238 -2.62 -5.24 8.75
C ASN A 238 -3.49 -6.25 9.48
N ALA A 239 -3.95 -7.26 8.76
CA ALA A 239 -4.67 -8.39 9.31
C ALA A 239 -3.85 -9.66 9.10
N ASP A 240 -3.41 -10.26 10.19
CA ASP A 240 -2.93 -11.65 10.21
C ASP A 240 -4.14 -12.57 10.02
N MET A 241 -4.10 -13.37 8.95
CA MET A 241 -5.21 -14.18 8.49
C MET A 241 -4.86 -15.67 8.55
N PRO A 242 -5.27 -16.39 9.61
CA PRO A 242 -5.07 -17.84 9.70
C PRO A 242 -5.70 -18.63 8.54
N THR A 243 -6.76 -18.09 7.92
CA THR A 243 -7.38 -18.68 6.72
C THR A 243 -6.50 -18.54 5.48
N LEU A 244 -5.70 -17.47 5.38
CA LEU A 244 -4.74 -17.29 4.30
C LEU A 244 -3.55 -18.23 4.45
N ASP A 245 -3.04 -18.40 5.68
CA ASP A 245 -2.01 -19.40 6.01
C ASP A 245 -2.47 -20.82 5.67
N ALA A 246 -3.69 -21.17 6.09
CA ALA A 246 -4.28 -22.47 5.76
C ALA A 246 -4.43 -22.67 4.25
N ALA A 247 -4.80 -21.62 3.50
CA ALA A 247 -4.90 -21.68 2.05
C ALA A 247 -3.53 -21.87 1.38
N ALA A 248 -2.49 -21.17 1.84
CA ALA A 248 -1.13 -21.30 1.34
C ALA A 248 -0.53 -22.69 1.64
N ALA A 249 -0.71 -23.20 2.87
CA ALA A 249 -0.30 -24.54 3.27
C ALA A 249 -1.06 -25.65 2.51
N GLY A 250 -2.37 -25.45 2.30
CA GLY A 250 -3.20 -26.31 1.47
C GLY A 250 -2.71 -26.35 0.02
N ALA A 251 -2.36 -25.20 -0.55
CA ALA A 251 -1.78 -25.10 -1.88
C ALA A 251 -0.41 -25.78 -1.99
N ASP A 252 0.47 -25.67 -0.99
CA ASP A 252 1.73 -26.42 -0.96
C ASP A 252 1.50 -27.94 -0.97
N THR A 253 0.52 -28.41 -0.18
CA THR A 253 0.13 -29.83 -0.15
C THR A 253 -0.37 -30.28 -1.53
N LEU A 254 -1.26 -29.50 -2.15
CA LEU A 254 -1.77 -29.78 -3.49
C LEU A 254 -0.66 -29.82 -4.54
N LEU A 255 0.32 -28.90 -4.49
CA LEU A 255 1.46 -28.90 -5.41
C LEU A 255 2.38 -30.11 -5.19
N ARG A 256 2.58 -30.56 -3.96
CA ARG A 256 3.33 -31.80 -3.68
C ARG A 256 2.62 -33.02 -4.29
N ASP A 257 1.29 -33.05 -4.22
CA ASP A 257 0.49 -34.14 -4.75
C ASP A 257 0.42 -34.20 -6.28
N VAL A 258 0.71 -33.09 -6.98
CA VAL A 258 0.69 -33.04 -8.45
C VAL A 258 1.61 -34.10 -9.06
N ASN A 259 2.84 -34.27 -8.54
CA ASN A 259 3.77 -35.28 -9.06
C ASN A 259 3.30 -36.72 -8.78
N SER A 260 2.65 -36.95 -7.65
CA SER A 260 2.03 -38.25 -7.32
C SER A 260 0.84 -38.54 -8.23
N LYS A 261 -0.02 -37.55 -8.48
CA LYS A 261 -1.14 -37.65 -9.43
C LYS A 261 -0.66 -37.89 -10.87
N LEU A 262 0.43 -37.25 -11.27
CA LEU A 262 1.06 -37.49 -12.58
C LEU A 262 1.50 -38.95 -12.73
N GLN A 263 2.22 -39.49 -11.75
CA GLN A 263 2.66 -40.89 -11.76
C GLN A 263 1.47 -41.85 -11.80
N ALA A 264 0.43 -41.58 -11.01
CA ALA A 264 -0.80 -42.37 -11.02
C ALA A 264 -1.58 -42.29 -12.35
N ALA A 265 -1.45 -41.20 -13.10
CA ALA A 265 -2.12 -41.01 -14.39
C ALA A 265 -1.41 -41.71 -15.57
N GLN A 266 -0.11 -42.00 -15.47
CA GLN A 266 0.69 -42.58 -16.57
C GLN A 266 0.12 -43.88 -17.17
N PRO A 267 -0.38 -44.86 -16.38
CA PRO A 267 -1.01 -46.05 -16.94
C PRO A 267 -2.27 -45.72 -17.76
N GLY A 268 -3.11 -44.79 -17.26
CA GLY A 268 -4.31 -44.34 -17.97
C GLY A 268 -3.99 -43.58 -19.26
N LEU A 269 -2.93 -42.76 -19.25
CA LEU A 269 -2.44 -42.07 -20.44
C LEU A 269 -1.92 -43.07 -21.49
N SER A 270 -1.16 -44.08 -21.07
CA SER A 270 -0.65 -45.12 -21.96
C SER A 270 -1.79 -45.91 -22.59
N ALA A 271 -2.82 -46.26 -21.80
CA ALA A 271 -4.02 -46.91 -22.31
C ALA A 271 -4.80 -46.03 -23.31
N ALA A 272 -4.90 -44.72 -23.07
CA ALA A 272 -5.56 -43.79 -23.98
C ALA A 272 -4.83 -43.71 -25.34
N VAL A 273 -3.48 -43.64 -25.32
CA VAL A 273 -2.68 -43.68 -26.55
C VAL A 273 -2.86 -45.01 -27.29
N ALA A 274 -2.87 -46.14 -26.58
CA ALA A 274 -3.10 -47.45 -27.17
C ALA A 274 -4.47 -47.53 -27.87
N GLN A 275 -5.52 -47.05 -27.21
CA GLN A 275 -6.87 -47.04 -27.76
C GLN A 275 -6.98 -46.17 -29.03
N ASP A 276 -6.38 -44.98 -29.01
CA ASP A 276 -6.39 -44.08 -30.17
C ASP A 276 -5.50 -44.59 -31.31
N LEU A 277 -4.42 -45.32 -31.04
CA LEU A 277 -3.62 -46.01 -32.06
C LEU A 277 -4.41 -47.14 -32.74
N ILE A 278 -5.19 -47.92 -31.99
CA ILE A 278 -6.10 -48.93 -32.54
C ILE A 278 -7.18 -48.26 -33.43
N ALA A 279 -7.71 -47.11 -33.00
CA ALA A 279 -8.65 -46.35 -33.81
C ALA A 279 -7.99 -45.84 -35.11
N ALA A 280 -6.75 -45.34 -35.04
CA ALA A 280 -5.99 -44.86 -36.19
C ALA A 280 -5.55 -45.97 -37.15
N SER A 281 -5.34 -47.20 -36.67
CA SER A 281 -5.00 -48.34 -37.53
C SER A 281 -6.16 -48.77 -38.41
N THR A 282 -7.40 -48.63 -37.94
CA THR A 282 -8.62 -49.08 -38.63
C THR A 282 -8.72 -48.65 -40.11
N PRO A 283 -8.62 -47.35 -40.46
CA PRO A 283 -8.65 -46.92 -41.87
C PRO A 283 -7.41 -47.36 -42.66
N LEU A 284 -6.27 -47.58 -41.99
CA LEU A 284 -5.01 -48.00 -42.63
C LEU A 284 -5.01 -49.50 -42.97
N LEU A 285 -5.80 -50.30 -42.24
CA LEU A 285 -5.98 -51.74 -42.48
C LEU A 285 -6.85 -52.04 -43.71
N GLY A 286 -7.55 -51.05 -44.29
CA GLY A 286 -8.41 -51.25 -45.47
C GLY A 286 -7.70 -51.75 -46.73
N GLY A 287 -6.35 -51.76 -46.77
CA GLY A 287 -5.56 -52.42 -47.82
C GLY A 287 -5.29 -53.92 -47.57
N LEU A 288 -5.78 -54.47 -46.45
CA LEU A 288 -5.66 -55.86 -46.02
C LEU A 288 -7.08 -56.39 -45.82
N ASP A 289 -7.73 -56.82 -46.91
CA ASP A 289 -9.17 -57.16 -47.04
C ASP A 289 -9.76 -58.16 -46.01
N SER A 290 -8.99 -58.66 -45.05
CA SER A 290 -9.39 -59.61 -44.02
C SER A 290 -9.08 -59.18 -42.57
N LEU A 291 -8.53 -57.98 -42.33
CA LEU A 291 -8.13 -57.54 -40.99
C LEU A 291 -9.14 -56.57 -40.38
N THR A 292 -9.40 -56.78 -39.09
CA THR A 292 -10.27 -55.94 -38.26
C THR A 292 -9.48 -55.32 -37.11
N PRO A 293 -10.03 -54.33 -36.40
CA PRO A 293 -9.38 -53.78 -35.21
C PRO A 293 -9.10 -54.83 -34.11
N ALA A 294 -9.87 -55.93 -34.08
CA ALA A 294 -9.65 -57.05 -33.16
C ALA A 294 -8.37 -57.85 -33.48
N ASP A 295 -7.83 -57.69 -34.68
CA ASP A 295 -6.59 -58.30 -35.12
C ASP A 295 -5.35 -57.45 -34.79
N VAL A 296 -5.53 -56.28 -34.14
CA VAL A 296 -4.45 -55.40 -33.72
C VAL A 296 -4.35 -55.37 -32.20
N GLU A 297 -3.19 -55.77 -31.70
CA GLU A 297 -2.84 -55.68 -30.28
C GLU A 297 -1.80 -54.56 -30.13
N THR A 298 -2.03 -53.63 -29.20
CA THR A 298 -1.17 -52.45 -29.02
C THR A 298 -0.74 -52.33 -27.57
N GLU A 299 0.57 -52.39 -27.34
CA GLU A 299 1.19 -52.11 -26.04
C GLU A 299 1.85 -50.72 -26.12
N VAL A 300 1.60 -49.86 -25.13
CA VAL A 300 2.16 -48.51 -25.09
C VAL A 300 2.75 -48.23 -23.72
N LYS A 301 3.90 -47.57 -23.72
CA LYS A 301 4.52 -46.96 -22.56
C LYS A 301 4.76 -45.49 -22.83
N LEU A 302 3.99 -44.63 -22.16
CA LEU A 302 4.25 -43.19 -22.08
C LEU A 302 5.06 -42.92 -20.80
N ASP A 303 6.30 -42.49 -20.97
CA ASP A 303 7.15 -42.06 -19.87
C ASP A 303 7.16 -40.52 -19.80
N LEU A 304 6.80 -39.98 -18.63
CA LEU A 304 6.94 -38.57 -18.28
C LEU A 304 7.90 -38.45 -17.11
N SER A 305 8.83 -37.49 -17.16
CA SER A 305 9.66 -37.18 -16.00
C SER A 305 8.86 -36.43 -14.93
N GLN A 306 9.44 -36.26 -13.74
CA GLN A 306 8.83 -35.42 -12.70
C GLN A 306 8.71 -33.97 -13.18
N LEU A 307 7.64 -33.30 -12.76
CA LEU A 307 7.44 -31.88 -13.00
C LEU A 307 8.35 -31.06 -12.09
N ASP A 308 9.00 -30.06 -12.66
CA ASP A 308 9.66 -29.01 -11.89
C ASP A 308 8.62 -27.94 -11.48
N LEU A 309 8.23 -27.97 -10.21
CA LEU A 309 7.24 -27.06 -9.64
C LEU A 309 7.87 -25.88 -8.90
N THR A 310 9.17 -25.61 -9.10
CA THR A 310 9.90 -24.54 -8.39
C THR A 310 9.23 -23.18 -8.57
N ALA A 311 8.84 -22.82 -9.80
CA ALA A 311 8.16 -21.56 -10.08
C ALA A 311 6.80 -21.44 -9.38
N ALA A 312 6.02 -22.53 -9.31
CA ALA A 312 4.74 -22.56 -8.61
C ALA A 312 4.93 -22.41 -7.08
N LYS A 313 5.97 -23.03 -6.52
CA LYS A 313 6.30 -22.93 -5.09
C LYS A 313 6.72 -21.52 -4.66
N VAL A 314 7.46 -20.79 -5.51
CA VAL A 314 7.83 -19.39 -5.24
C VAL A 314 6.59 -18.49 -5.06
N LEU A 315 5.48 -18.80 -5.74
CA LEU A 315 4.24 -18.03 -5.62
C LEU A 315 3.56 -18.21 -4.26
N LEU A 316 3.84 -19.31 -3.53
CA LEU A 316 3.27 -19.56 -2.21
C LEU A 316 3.84 -18.65 -1.13
N THR A 317 4.99 -18.02 -1.38
CA THR A 317 5.63 -17.06 -0.46
C THR A 317 5.75 -15.68 -1.08
N SER A 318 4.96 -15.41 -2.12
CA SER A 318 5.03 -14.15 -2.84
C SER A 318 4.12 -13.10 -2.19
N THR A 319 4.39 -11.83 -2.48
CA THR A 319 3.50 -10.73 -2.14
C THR A 319 2.78 -10.26 -3.39
N MET A 320 1.47 -10.06 -3.31
CA MET A 320 0.65 -9.57 -4.41
C MET A 320 -0.20 -8.39 -3.98
N THR A 321 -0.30 -7.39 -4.84
CA THR A 321 -1.12 -6.19 -4.62
C THR A 321 -2.18 -6.11 -5.70
N ASP A 322 -3.38 -5.65 -5.35
CA ASP A 322 -4.43 -5.37 -6.32
C ASP A 322 -4.02 -4.22 -7.26
N ALA A 323 -4.76 -4.03 -8.36
CA ALA A 323 -4.41 -3.03 -9.37
C ALA A 323 -4.52 -1.58 -8.85
N GLN A 324 -5.34 -1.34 -7.83
CA GLN A 324 -5.60 -0.03 -7.23
C GLN A 324 -4.71 0.24 -6.01
N GLY A 325 -3.99 -0.77 -5.51
CA GLY A 325 -3.11 -0.65 -4.34
C GLY A 325 -3.86 -0.54 -3.01
N LEU A 326 -5.10 -1.02 -2.96
CA LEU A 326 -5.94 -1.07 -1.77
C LEU A 326 -5.51 -2.17 -0.79
N ILE A 327 -5.15 -3.34 -1.32
CA ILE A 327 -4.78 -4.53 -0.54
C ILE A 327 -3.50 -5.15 -1.10
N THR A 328 -2.53 -5.31 -0.21
CA THR A 328 -1.35 -6.13 -0.44
C THR A 328 -1.44 -7.39 0.42
N VAL A 329 -1.41 -8.55 -0.22
CA VAL A 329 -1.44 -9.87 0.43
C VAL A 329 -0.05 -10.48 0.37
N ASP A 330 0.50 -10.83 1.53
CA ASP A 330 1.71 -11.64 1.64
C ASP A 330 1.34 -13.09 1.95
N PHE A 331 1.51 -13.97 0.96
CA PHE A 331 1.21 -15.39 1.10
C PHE A 331 2.24 -16.13 1.97
N GLY A 332 3.42 -15.56 2.19
CA GLY A 332 4.46 -16.17 3.01
C GLY A 332 4.27 -15.93 4.51
N SER A 333 3.64 -14.82 4.89
CA SER A 333 3.38 -14.45 6.29
C SER A 333 1.91 -14.52 6.70
N GLY A 334 0.99 -14.76 5.75
CA GLY A 334 -0.44 -14.80 6.05
C GLY A 334 -1.07 -13.43 6.29
N VAL A 335 -0.37 -12.34 5.96
CA VAL A 335 -0.81 -10.98 6.28
C VAL A 335 -1.47 -10.30 5.07
N ALA A 336 -2.67 -9.77 5.28
CA ALA A 336 -3.33 -8.84 4.38
C ALA A 336 -3.19 -7.40 4.90
N ARG A 337 -2.46 -6.57 4.15
CA ARG A 337 -2.28 -5.15 4.42
C ARG A 337 -3.25 -4.31 3.59
N ILE A 338 -4.03 -3.48 4.25
CA ILE A 338 -5.09 -2.66 3.67
C ILE A 338 -4.70 -1.19 3.79
N ASN A 339 -4.70 -0.48 2.67
CA ASN A 339 -4.41 0.94 2.62
C ASN A 339 -5.71 1.76 2.81
N LEU A 340 -5.95 2.20 4.04
CA LEU A 340 -7.16 2.95 4.41
C LEU A 340 -7.22 4.32 3.72
N ALA A 341 -6.07 4.94 3.45
CA ALA A 341 -6.04 6.18 2.69
C ALA A 341 -6.56 5.93 1.25
N LYS A 342 -6.04 4.93 0.53
CA LYS A 342 -6.50 4.68 -0.84
C LYS A 342 -7.98 4.27 -0.90
N ALA A 343 -8.48 3.55 0.11
CA ALA A 343 -9.88 3.16 0.22
C ALA A 343 -10.85 4.36 0.32
N GLU A 344 -10.47 5.43 1.02
CA GLU A 344 -11.28 6.64 1.26
C GLU A 344 -11.33 7.65 0.09
N GLY A 345 -10.75 7.32 -1.07
CA GLY A 345 -10.82 8.16 -2.27
C GLY A 345 -9.47 8.61 -2.87
N GLY A 346 -8.39 7.85 -2.66
CA GLY A 346 -7.13 8.01 -3.40
C GLY A 346 -6.01 8.76 -2.67
N ILE A 347 -5.04 9.29 -3.43
CA ILE A 347 -3.68 9.64 -2.95
C ILE A 347 -3.62 10.81 -1.95
N ASN A 348 -4.68 11.63 -1.86
CA ASN A 348 -4.81 12.76 -0.93
C ASN A 348 -5.93 12.57 0.10
N SER A 349 -6.52 11.38 0.21
CA SER A 349 -7.77 11.17 0.96
C SER A 349 -7.69 11.48 2.46
N LEU A 350 -6.51 11.44 3.09
CA LEU A 350 -6.37 11.81 4.51
C LEU A 350 -6.26 13.33 4.71
N ASN A 351 -5.83 14.07 3.68
CA ASN A 351 -5.47 15.48 3.75
C ASN A 351 -6.54 16.37 3.10
N GLY A 352 -6.69 17.60 3.59
CA GLY A 352 -7.67 18.55 3.05
C GLY A 352 -9.13 18.20 3.34
N LYS A 353 -9.39 17.29 4.30
CA LYS A 353 -10.73 16.99 4.79
C LYS A 353 -11.20 18.10 5.74
N ALA A 354 -12.52 18.26 5.85
CA ALA A 354 -13.13 19.20 6.78
C ALA A 354 -12.74 18.86 8.24
N PRO A 355 -12.82 19.82 9.18
CA PRO A 355 -12.57 19.55 10.59
C PRO A 355 -13.39 18.38 11.11
N ASN A 356 -12.78 17.57 11.98
CA ASN A 356 -13.38 16.41 12.65
C ASN A 356 -13.95 15.35 11.68
N THR A 357 -13.29 15.11 10.55
CA THR A 357 -13.75 14.10 9.58
C THR A 357 -13.37 12.69 10.05
N LYS A 358 -14.37 11.82 10.22
CA LYS A 358 -14.16 10.40 10.51
C LYS A 358 -13.75 9.64 9.24
N ILE A 359 -12.72 8.82 9.37
CA ILE A 359 -12.34 7.78 8.40
C ILE A 359 -13.20 6.56 8.71
N ALA A 360 -14.09 6.18 7.80
CA ALA A 360 -15.13 5.20 8.06
C ALA A 360 -14.92 3.95 7.21
N LEU A 361 -14.81 2.79 7.85
CA LEU A 361 -14.87 1.50 7.16
C LEU A 361 -16.33 1.12 6.89
N ASP A 362 -17.01 1.92 6.07
CA ASP A 362 -18.41 1.67 5.76
C ASP A 362 -18.60 0.40 4.90
N GLN A 363 -19.87 0.09 4.61
CA GLN A 363 -20.22 -1.10 3.85
C GLN A 363 -19.67 -1.04 2.42
N ASP A 364 -19.56 0.14 1.81
CA ASP A 364 -19.06 0.31 0.46
C ASP A 364 -17.55 0.06 0.40
N ILE A 365 -16.79 0.62 1.35
CA ILE A 365 -15.35 0.34 1.50
C ILE A 365 -15.12 -1.14 1.80
N THR A 366 -15.91 -1.74 2.70
CA THR A 366 -15.79 -3.17 3.03
C THR A 366 -16.04 -4.05 1.80
N ASN A 367 -17.05 -3.73 0.98
CA ASN A 367 -17.35 -4.42 -0.27
C ASN A 367 -16.23 -4.25 -1.30
N GLN A 368 -15.66 -3.05 -1.41
CA GLN A 368 -14.55 -2.75 -2.30
C GLN A 368 -13.30 -3.55 -1.91
N LEU A 369 -12.98 -3.60 -0.61
CA LEU A 369 -11.86 -4.37 -0.07
C LEU A 369 -12.06 -5.88 -0.26
N SER A 370 -13.26 -6.39 0.00
CA SER A 370 -13.60 -7.81 -0.26
C SER A 370 -13.44 -8.18 -1.74
N THR A 371 -13.86 -7.27 -2.64
CA THR A 371 -13.68 -7.45 -4.09
C THR A 371 -12.20 -7.44 -4.48
N ALA A 372 -11.42 -6.48 -3.95
CA ALA A 372 -9.99 -6.39 -4.20
C ALA A 372 -9.24 -7.65 -3.73
N LEU A 373 -9.55 -8.15 -2.53
CA LEU A 373 -8.99 -9.40 -2.01
C LEU A 373 -9.33 -10.59 -2.92
N THR A 374 -10.60 -10.72 -3.32
CA THR A 374 -11.03 -11.79 -4.23
C THR A 374 -10.24 -11.76 -5.54
N GLN A 375 -10.04 -10.57 -6.12
CA GLN A 375 -9.25 -10.41 -7.34
C GLN A 375 -7.77 -10.79 -7.15
N VAL A 376 -7.17 -10.44 -6.01
CA VAL A 376 -5.79 -10.84 -5.68
C VAL A 376 -5.67 -12.35 -5.57
N LEU A 377 -6.60 -13.01 -4.87
CA LEU A 377 -6.64 -14.47 -4.72
C LEU A 377 -6.86 -15.18 -6.06
N ASP A 378 -7.76 -14.68 -6.91
CA ASP A 378 -8.00 -15.20 -8.26
C ASP A 378 -6.76 -15.06 -9.15
N THR A 379 -6.10 -13.91 -9.09
CA THR A 379 -4.86 -13.66 -9.84
C THR A 379 -3.74 -14.57 -9.35
N TRP A 380 -3.61 -14.76 -8.05
CA TRP A 380 -2.65 -15.68 -7.45
C TRP A 380 -2.90 -17.12 -7.93
N ARG A 381 -4.14 -17.61 -7.84
CA ARG A 381 -4.53 -18.94 -8.31
C ARG A 381 -4.21 -19.11 -9.80
N ALA A 382 -4.56 -18.13 -10.63
CA ALA A 382 -4.26 -18.16 -12.05
C ALA A 382 -2.74 -18.23 -12.33
N LYS A 383 -1.92 -17.51 -11.56
CA LYS A 383 -0.45 -17.60 -11.66
C LYS A 383 0.07 -18.97 -11.25
N VAL A 384 -0.44 -19.56 -10.17
CA VAL A 384 -0.06 -20.92 -9.74
C VAL A 384 -0.42 -21.94 -10.82
N ILE A 385 -1.64 -21.89 -11.36
CA ILE A 385 -2.08 -22.77 -12.45
C ILE A 385 -1.23 -22.60 -13.71
N THR A 386 -0.93 -21.35 -14.08
CA THR A 386 -0.06 -21.05 -15.23
C THR A 386 1.34 -21.62 -15.02
N ALA A 387 1.92 -21.49 -13.82
CA ALA A 387 3.22 -22.05 -13.51
C ALA A 387 3.23 -23.59 -13.60
N VAL A 388 2.18 -24.26 -13.13
CA VAL A 388 2.02 -25.72 -13.27
C VAL A 388 1.86 -26.13 -14.73
N GLN A 389 1.06 -25.40 -15.53
CA GLN A 389 0.93 -25.66 -16.97
C GLN A 389 2.25 -25.48 -17.71
N GLN A 390 3.05 -24.47 -17.34
CA GLN A 390 4.39 -24.27 -17.89
C GLN A 390 5.33 -25.42 -17.50
N ALA A 391 5.27 -25.89 -16.25
CA ALA A 391 6.03 -27.06 -15.81
C ALA A 391 5.66 -28.33 -16.61
N ILE A 392 4.35 -28.58 -16.80
CA ILE A 392 3.86 -29.68 -17.65
C ILE A 392 4.42 -29.53 -19.07
N ARG A 393 4.27 -28.35 -19.69
CA ARG A 393 4.75 -28.10 -21.05
C ARG A 393 6.26 -28.31 -21.20
N ALA A 394 7.05 -27.94 -20.19
CA ALA A 394 8.50 -28.11 -20.20
C ALA A 394 8.96 -29.56 -19.98
N THR A 395 8.06 -30.44 -19.51
CA THR A 395 8.42 -31.81 -19.11
C THR A 395 8.72 -32.69 -20.33
N PRO A 396 9.90 -33.33 -20.39
CA PRO A 396 10.22 -34.33 -21.38
C PRO A 396 9.24 -35.52 -21.37
N ALA A 397 8.85 -35.93 -22.56
CA ALA A 397 7.98 -37.06 -22.82
C ALA A 397 8.63 -37.99 -23.84
N SER A 398 8.46 -39.29 -23.63
CA SER A 398 8.77 -40.32 -24.61
C SER A 398 7.65 -41.36 -24.66
N VAL A 399 7.31 -41.82 -25.86
CA VAL A 399 6.36 -42.90 -26.06
C VAL A 399 7.05 -44.04 -26.78
N THR A 400 6.93 -45.23 -26.22
CA THR A 400 7.26 -46.48 -26.92
C THR A 400 5.95 -47.23 -27.14
N ALA A 401 5.66 -47.60 -28.38
CA ALA A 401 4.50 -48.39 -28.71
C ALA A 401 4.88 -49.60 -29.56
N THR A 402 4.29 -50.74 -29.25
CA THR A 402 4.42 -51.98 -30.01
C THR A 402 3.04 -52.35 -30.53
N VAL A 403 2.90 -52.37 -31.86
CA VAL A 403 1.65 -52.73 -32.54
C VAL A 403 1.85 -54.10 -33.19
N THR A 404 1.21 -55.12 -32.65
CA THR A 404 1.21 -56.48 -33.19
C THR A 404 0.00 -56.66 -34.10
N VAL A 405 0.25 -56.96 -35.36
CA VAL A 405 -0.80 -57.26 -36.35
C VAL A 405 -0.95 -58.77 -36.42
N ARG A 406 -2.18 -59.25 -36.27
CA ARG A 406 -2.57 -60.65 -36.40
C ARG A 406 -3.36 -60.85 -37.69
N SER A 407 -3.37 -62.06 -38.21
CA SER A 407 -4.26 -62.50 -39.29
C SER A 407 -4.74 -63.89 -38.94
N LEU A 408 -6.06 -64.09 -38.88
CA LEU A 408 -6.68 -65.34 -38.42
C LEU A 408 -6.13 -65.81 -37.05
N GLY A 409 -5.85 -64.85 -36.15
CA GLY A 409 -5.27 -65.10 -34.82
C GLY A 409 -3.74 -65.29 -34.78
N ILE A 410 -3.08 -65.40 -35.93
CA ILE A 410 -1.62 -65.61 -36.02
C ILE A 410 -0.92 -64.26 -36.16
N PRO A 411 0.09 -63.93 -35.33
CA PRO A 411 0.85 -62.68 -35.47
C PRO A 411 1.66 -62.71 -36.77
N VAL A 412 1.42 -61.74 -37.66
CA VAL A 412 2.06 -61.62 -38.97
C VAL A 412 3.20 -60.60 -38.99
N GLY A 413 3.15 -59.60 -38.12
CA GLY A 413 4.19 -58.59 -37.99
C GLY A 413 4.03 -57.76 -36.73
N GLU A 414 5.13 -57.16 -36.31
CA GLU A 414 5.22 -56.29 -35.15
C GLU A 414 5.84 -54.96 -35.60
N ILE A 415 5.14 -53.86 -35.30
CA ILE A 415 5.57 -52.49 -35.61
C ILE A 415 5.99 -51.84 -34.29
N GLY A 416 7.28 -51.53 -34.16
CA GLY A 416 7.79 -50.72 -33.07
C GLY A 416 7.75 -49.24 -33.45
N LEU A 417 7.17 -48.41 -32.58
CA LEU A 417 7.15 -46.97 -32.72
C LEU A 417 7.84 -46.35 -31.50
N GLY A 418 8.76 -45.43 -31.75
CA GLY A 418 9.43 -44.64 -30.72
C GLY A 418 9.25 -43.15 -30.97
N LEU A 419 8.68 -42.42 -30.02
CA LEU A 419 8.53 -40.98 -30.04
C LEU A 419 9.41 -40.39 -28.94
N GLY A 420 10.24 -39.40 -29.31
CA GLY A 420 11.01 -38.61 -28.35
C GLY A 420 12.51 -38.88 -28.34
N PRO A 421 13.26 -38.16 -27.48
CA PRO A 421 12.76 -37.22 -26.47
C PRO A 421 12.17 -35.93 -27.08
N VAL A 422 10.95 -35.56 -26.67
CA VAL A 422 10.26 -34.31 -27.02
C VAL A 422 9.64 -33.70 -25.76
N THR A 423 9.24 -32.43 -25.79
CA THR A 423 8.52 -31.85 -24.66
C THR A 423 7.02 -32.16 -24.77
N THR A 424 6.35 -32.28 -23.61
CA THR A 424 4.89 -32.39 -23.54
C THR A 424 4.22 -31.19 -24.22
N GLY A 425 4.81 -30.00 -24.11
CA GLY A 425 4.35 -28.80 -24.80
C GLY A 425 4.32 -28.94 -26.31
N GLN A 426 5.38 -29.52 -26.91
CA GLN A 426 5.41 -29.79 -28.35
C GLN A 426 4.29 -30.74 -28.79
N LEU A 427 4.03 -31.79 -28.01
CA LEU A 427 2.95 -32.74 -28.32
C LEU A 427 1.55 -32.10 -28.19
N LEU A 428 1.35 -31.26 -27.17
CA LEU A 428 0.12 -30.47 -27.02
C LEU A 428 -0.05 -29.50 -28.19
N ASP A 429 1.00 -28.80 -28.59
CA ASP A 429 0.97 -27.84 -29.72
C ASP A 429 0.67 -28.55 -31.06
N LEU A 430 1.22 -29.75 -31.27
CA LEU A 430 0.87 -30.60 -32.42
C LEU A 430 -0.59 -31.03 -32.39
N HIS A 431 -1.12 -31.39 -31.21
CA HIS A 431 -2.54 -31.73 -31.05
C HIS A 431 -3.47 -30.56 -31.40
N TYR A 432 -3.10 -29.34 -31.01
CA TYR A 432 -3.88 -28.14 -31.33
C TYR A 432 -3.63 -27.56 -32.72
N GLY A 433 -2.69 -28.12 -33.48
CA GLY A 433 -2.33 -27.60 -34.81
C GLY A 433 -1.71 -26.20 -34.76
N VAL A 434 -0.94 -25.90 -33.71
CA VAL A 434 -0.26 -24.59 -33.57
C VAL A 434 0.73 -24.41 -34.74
N PRO A 435 0.59 -23.34 -35.55
CA PRO A 435 1.48 -23.11 -36.69
C PRO A 435 2.95 -22.97 -36.29
N GLY A 436 3.85 -23.56 -37.06
CA GLY A 436 5.30 -23.49 -36.81
C GLY A 436 5.82 -24.47 -35.75
N THR A 437 4.96 -25.33 -35.19
CA THR A 437 5.39 -26.39 -34.26
C THR A 437 6.33 -27.37 -34.95
N PRO A 438 7.54 -27.64 -34.41
CA PRO A 438 8.46 -28.60 -34.99
C PRO A 438 7.84 -30.00 -35.06
N VAL A 439 8.12 -30.73 -36.15
CA VAL A 439 7.71 -32.13 -36.29
C VAL A 439 8.37 -32.95 -35.18
N ALA A 440 7.58 -33.78 -34.48
CA ALA A 440 8.13 -34.67 -33.47
C ALA A 440 8.80 -35.87 -34.17
N PRO A 441 10.08 -36.19 -33.84
CA PRO A 441 10.76 -37.33 -34.45
C PRO A 441 10.11 -38.63 -33.96
N VAL A 442 9.73 -39.46 -34.93
CA VAL A 442 9.22 -40.82 -34.69
C VAL A 442 10.14 -41.83 -35.37
N THR A 443 10.64 -42.79 -34.61
CA THR A 443 11.35 -43.95 -35.13
C THR A 443 10.37 -45.09 -35.34
N THR A 444 10.57 -45.85 -36.41
CA THR A 444 9.74 -46.99 -36.77
C THR A 444 10.62 -48.20 -37.01
N SER A 445 10.22 -49.36 -36.49
CA SER A 445 10.82 -50.65 -36.82
C SER A 445 9.72 -51.62 -37.23
N LEU A 446 10.02 -52.47 -38.21
CA LEU A 446 9.11 -53.53 -38.67
C LEU A 446 9.80 -54.88 -38.50
N LYS A 447 9.18 -55.77 -37.73
CA LYS A 447 9.63 -57.14 -37.55
C LYS A 447 8.62 -58.09 -38.15
N LEU A 448 9.06 -58.84 -39.15
CA LEU A 448 8.25 -59.83 -39.85
C LEU A 448 8.25 -61.13 -39.07
N LEU A 449 7.06 -61.69 -38.82
CA LEU A 449 6.89 -62.91 -38.01
C LEU A 449 6.52 -64.13 -38.86
N VAL A 450 6.33 -63.95 -40.18
CA VAL A 450 6.01 -64.99 -41.15
C VAL A 450 6.87 -64.85 -42.43
N LEU A 451 6.99 -65.92 -43.21
CA LEU A 451 7.86 -66.02 -44.39
C LEU A 451 7.34 -65.28 -45.64
N SER A 452 6.06 -64.88 -45.68
CA SER A 452 5.48 -64.14 -46.82
C SER A 452 4.46 -63.08 -46.34
N PRO A 453 4.90 -62.08 -45.57
CA PRO A 453 4.02 -61.06 -45.02
C PRO A 453 3.63 -60.03 -46.09
N PRO A 454 2.51 -59.32 -45.93
CA PRO A 454 2.11 -58.23 -46.82
C PRO A 454 2.94 -56.97 -46.52
N ILE A 455 4.21 -56.96 -46.94
CA ILE A 455 5.21 -55.93 -46.56
C ILE A 455 4.72 -54.51 -46.88
N THR A 456 4.18 -54.26 -48.08
CA THR A 456 3.70 -52.93 -48.48
C THR A 456 2.57 -52.40 -47.60
N ALA A 457 1.68 -53.28 -47.14
CA ALA A 457 0.58 -52.88 -46.27
C ALA A 457 1.07 -52.62 -44.84
N LEU A 458 2.02 -53.44 -44.35
CA LEU A 458 2.67 -53.23 -43.05
C LEU A 458 3.50 -51.93 -43.04
N ASP A 459 4.20 -51.61 -44.13
CA ASP A 459 4.93 -50.34 -44.29
C ASP A 459 3.99 -49.13 -44.32
N THR A 460 2.85 -49.25 -45.00
CA THR A 460 1.81 -48.20 -45.05
C THR A 460 1.20 -47.98 -43.67
N LEU A 461 0.89 -49.07 -42.96
CA LEU A 461 0.39 -49.02 -41.59
C LEU A 461 1.42 -48.39 -40.64
N ALA A 462 2.68 -48.83 -40.71
CA ALA A 462 3.77 -48.29 -39.89
C ALA A 462 3.96 -46.79 -40.13
N SER A 463 3.97 -46.35 -41.39
CA SER A 463 4.13 -44.93 -41.75
C SER A 463 2.93 -44.08 -41.29
N GLY A 464 1.71 -44.60 -41.45
CA GLY A 464 0.49 -43.92 -41.02
C GLY A 464 0.39 -43.80 -39.50
N LEU A 465 0.71 -44.87 -38.77
CA LEU A 465 0.74 -44.84 -37.30
C LEU A 465 1.86 -43.94 -36.76
N ALA A 466 3.04 -43.95 -37.41
CA ALA A 466 4.12 -43.05 -37.06
C ALA A 466 3.73 -41.57 -37.24
N ALA A 467 3.00 -41.25 -38.30
CA ALA A 467 2.48 -39.90 -38.52
C ALA A 467 1.38 -39.51 -37.50
N ALA A 468 0.57 -40.47 -37.05
CA ALA A 468 -0.51 -40.24 -36.09
C ALA A 468 -0.03 -40.15 -34.62
N LEU A 469 1.05 -40.87 -34.27
CA LEU A 469 1.51 -41.03 -32.89
C LEU A 469 1.74 -39.70 -32.13
N PRO A 470 2.38 -38.66 -32.70
CA PRO A 470 2.56 -37.39 -32.01
C PRO A 470 1.23 -36.71 -31.64
N PHE A 471 0.26 -36.70 -32.57
CA PHE A 471 -1.06 -36.10 -32.37
C PHE A 471 -1.87 -36.86 -31.32
N ILE A 472 -1.88 -38.20 -31.39
CA ILE A 472 -2.55 -39.07 -30.42
C ILE A 472 -1.94 -38.87 -29.02
N SER A 473 -0.62 -38.83 -28.93
CA SER A 473 0.08 -38.59 -27.66
C SER A 473 -0.29 -37.23 -27.08
N GLY A 474 -0.31 -36.18 -27.91
CA GLY A 474 -0.76 -34.85 -27.51
C GLY A 474 -2.20 -34.81 -27.01
N LYS A 475 -3.12 -35.52 -27.67
CA LYS A 475 -4.52 -35.64 -27.25
C LYS A 475 -4.64 -36.33 -25.89
N ALA A 476 -3.94 -37.45 -25.68
CA ALA A 476 -3.93 -38.16 -24.40
C ALA A 476 -3.39 -37.27 -23.26
N LEU A 477 -2.28 -36.56 -23.51
CA LEU A 477 -1.68 -35.62 -22.57
C LEU A 477 -2.64 -34.46 -22.24
N HIS A 478 -3.36 -33.92 -23.22
CA HIS A 478 -4.35 -32.88 -22.97
C HIS A 478 -5.45 -33.37 -22.02
N ASN A 479 -6.07 -34.50 -22.33
CA ASN A 479 -7.18 -35.03 -21.54
C ASN A 479 -6.74 -35.44 -20.13
N GLY A 480 -5.60 -36.12 -20.00
CA GLY A 480 -5.16 -36.61 -18.69
C GLY A 480 -4.50 -35.53 -17.82
N LEU A 481 -3.69 -34.64 -18.39
CA LEU A 481 -2.93 -33.65 -17.62
C LEU A 481 -3.65 -32.32 -17.49
N ILE A 482 -4.16 -31.77 -18.60
CA ILE A 482 -4.79 -30.45 -18.57
C ILE A 482 -6.22 -30.55 -17.99
N LEU A 483 -7.07 -31.39 -18.58
CA LEU A 483 -8.45 -31.55 -18.10
C LEU A 483 -8.55 -32.43 -16.84
N GLY A 484 -7.58 -33.33 -16.63
CA GLY A 484 -7.52 -34.14 -15.42
C GLY A 484 -6.83 -33.42 -14.26
N VAL A 485 -5.50 -33.32 -14.33
CA VAL A 485 -4.67 -32.85 -13.20
C VAL A 485 -4.82 -31.35 -12.96
N VAL A 486 -4.68 -30.51 -13.98
CA VAL A 486 -4.67 -29.05 -13.82
C VAL A 486 -6.05 -28.51 -13.44
N GLU A 487 -7.13 -29.00 -14.05
CA GLU A 487 -8.49 -28.59 -13.70
C GLU A 487 -8.86 -28.99 -12.27
N THR A 488 -8.51 -30.22 -11.85
CA THR A 488 -8.70 -30.66 -10.46
C THR A 488 -7.92 -29.77 -9.48
N LEU A 489 -6.67 -29.43 -9.80
CA LEU A 489 -5.87 -28.52 -8.99
C LEU A 489 -6.53 -27.14 -8.87
N ASN A 490 -7.06 -26.60 -9.97
CA ASN A 490 -7.74 -25.30 -9.98
C ASN A 490 -8.97 -25.31 -9.06
N THR A 491 -9.82 -26.33 -9.15
CA THR A 491 -10.98 -26.49 -8.26
C THR A 491 -10.56 -26.61 -6.80
N SER A 492 -9.56 -27.44 -6.49
CA SER A 492 -9.06 -27.58 -5.12
C SER A 492 -8.46 -26.28 -4.57
N LEU A 493 -7.71 -25.51 -5.37
CA LEU A 493 -7.19 -24.20 -4.95
C LEU A 493 -8.32 -23.19 -4.69
N GLN A 494 -9.39 -23.24 -5.48
CA GLN A 494 -10.58 -22.41 -5.25
C GLN A 494 -11.24 -22.76 -3.92
N GLU A 495 -11.38 -24.05 -3.61
CA GLU A 495 -11.92 -24.50 -2.31
C GLU A 495 -11.04 -24.04 -1.14
N GLN A 496 -9.71 -24.08 -1.27
CA GLN A 496 -8.78 -23.61 -0.24
C GLN A 496 -8.86 -22.09 -0.01
N THR A 497 -9.10 -21.31 -1.05
CA THR A 497 -9.12 -19.83 -0.98
C THR A 497 -10.49 -19.24 -0.66
N SER A 498 -11.58 -19.99 -0.88
CA SER A 498 -12.95 -19.54 -0.63
C SER A 498 -13.21 -19.01 0.80
N PRO A 499 -12.61 -19.54 1.88
CA PRO A 499 -12.85 -19.03 3.24
C PRO A 499 -12.18 -17.68 3.54
N VAL A 500 -11.20 -17.24 2.73
CA VAL A 500 -10.37 -16.06 3.04
C VAL A 500 -11.19 -14.76 2.95
N GLY A 501 -12.02 -14.62 1.91
CA GLY A 501 -12.88 -13.43 1.73
C GLY A 501 -13.83 -13.17 2.92
N PRO A 502 -14.66 -14.15 3.33
CA PRO A 502 -15.53 -14.01 4.50
C PRO A 502 -14.77 -13.73 5.81
N ALA A 503 -13.58 -14.30 5.97
CA ALA A 503 -12.74 -14.03 7.14
C ALA A 503 -12.29 -12.57 7.20
N LEU A 504 -11.86 -11.99 6.07
CA LEU A 504 -11.51 -10.57 6.01
C LEU A 504 -12.73 -9.68 6.27
N ALA A 505 -13.88 -9.98 5.66
CA ALA A 505 -15.11 -9.20 5.85
C ALA A 505 -15.49 -9.12 7.34
N LYS A 506 -15.46 -10.26 8.04
CA LYS A 506 -15.70 -10.32 9.49
C LYS A 506 -14.68 -9.49 10.29
N ALA A 507 -13.40 -9.56 9.94
CA ALA A 507 -12.37 -8.75 10.61
C ALA A 507 -12.62 -7.25 10.41
N LEU A 508 -12.98 -6.83 9.20
CA LEU A 508 -13.29 -5.42 8.90
C LEU A 508 -14.55 -4.94 9.60
N GLU A 509 -15.59 -5.77 9.70
CA GLU A 509 -16.79 -5.46 10.49
C GLU A 509 -16.45 -5.22 11.97
N GLN A 510 -15.58 -6.07 12.54
CA GLN A 510 -15.12 -5.92 13.92
C GLN A 510 -14.28 -4.65 14.11
N VAL A 511 -13.38 -4.36 13.16
CA VAL A 511 -12.59 -3.12 13.18
C VAL A 511 -13.51 -1.90 13.07
N ASN A 512 -14.45 -1.88 12.13
CA ASN A 512 -15.37 -0.76 11.97
C ASN A 512 -16.24 -0.50 13.21
N ALA A 513 -16.64 -1.57 13.91
CA ALA A 513 -17.46 -1.47 15.12
C ALA A 513 -16.69 -0.89 16.32
N LEU A 514 -15.37 -1.06 16.37
CA LEU A 514 -14.56 -0.77 17.57
C LEU A 514 -13.59 0.40 17.36
N LEU A 515 -13.03 0.55 16.16
CA LEU A 515 -12.02 1.53 15.80
C LEU A 515 -12.66 2.79 15.22
N SER A 516 -12.35 3.93 15.83
CA SER A 516 -12.66 5.24 15.29
C SER A 516 -11.38 5.98 14.97
N ILE A 517 -11.23 6.43 13.73
CA ILE A 517 -10.12 7.26 13.28
C ILE A 517 -10.70 8.59 12.79
N THR A 518 -10.20 9.70 13.31
CA THR A 518 -10.64 11.05 12.92
C THR A 518 -9.43 11.86 12.48
N VAL A 519 -9.54 12.54 11.34
CA VAL A 519 -8.53 13.48 10.82
C VAL A 519 -8.96 14.91 11.07
N ASN A 520 -7.99 15.83 11.10
CA ASN A 520 -8.24 17.27 11.26
C ASN A 520 -9.07 17.59 12.51
N VAL A 521 -8.70 17.03 13.65
CA VAL A 521 -9.52 17.18 14.87
C VAL A 521 -9.34 18.57 15.44
N GLN A 522 -10.45 19.29 15.59
CA GLN A 522 -10.50 20.67 16.06
C GLN A 522 -11.62 20.78 17.11
N PRO A 523 -11.28 20.95 18.40
CA PRO A 523 -12.26 20.92 19.50
C PRO A 523 -13.33 22.01 19.48
N ASP A 524 -13.05 23.13 18.83
CA ASP A 524 -13.94 24.28 18.67
C ASP A 524 -14.84 24.17 17.42
N GLN A 525 -14.65 23.15 16.58
CA GLN A 525 -15.40 22.98 15.34
C GLN A 525 -16.53 21.95 15.47
N PRO A 526 -17.58 22.03 14.64
CA PRO A 526 -18.65 21.02 14.60
C PRO A 526 -18.10 19.61 14.39
N GLY A 527 -18.78 18.62 14.96
CA GLY A 527 -18.43 17.21 14.79
C GLY A 527 -17.28 16.72 15.67
N TYR A 528 -16.74 17.55 16.57
CA TYR A 528 -15.72 17.12 17.53
C TYR A 528 -16.23 15.95 18.39
N PRO A 529 -15.48 14.83 18.49
CA PRO A 529 -15.90 13.64 19.25
C PRO A 529 -15.96 13.85 20.78
N GLY A 530 -15.38 14.93 21.31
CA GLY A 530 -15.41 15.27 22.73
C GLY A 530 -16.35 16.44 23.06
N THR A 531 -16.19 17.02 24.25
CA THR A 531 -16.87 18.27 24.60
C THR A 531 -16.23 19.44 23.88
N THR A 532 -17.03 20.20 23.12
CA THR A 532 -16.54 21.38 22.41
C THR A 532 -15.95 22.39 23.41
N LYS A 533 -14.72 22.83 23.15
CA LYS A 533 -14.02 23.85 23.95
C LYS A 533 -13.72 25.05 23.07
N SER A 534 -13.91 26.26 23.60
CA SER A 534 -13.58 27.50 22.90
C SER A 534 -12.08 27.81 22.93
N THR A 535 -11.36 27.31 23.93
CA THR A 535 -9.91 27.46 24.09
C THR A 535 -9.33 26.23 24.81
N PRO A 536 -8.06 25.86 24.52
CA PRO A 536 -7.21 26.46 23.49
C PRO A 536 -7.63 26.04 22.08
N LEU A 537 -7.32 26.87 21.08
CA LEU A 537 -7.61 26.58 19.67
C LEU A 537 -6.55 25.61 19.15
N SER A 538 -6.96 24.39 18.83
CA SER A 538 -6.03 23.33 18.47
C SER A 538 -6.39 22.64 17.16
N VAL A 539 -5.39 21.98 16.59
CA VAL A 539 -5.54 21.01 15.50
C VAL A 539 -4.70 19.79 15.80
N THR A 540 -5.33 18.63 15.69
CA THR A 540 -4.68 17.33 15.78
C THR A 540 -4.79 16.64 14.42
N ALA A 541 -3.67 16.11 13.92
CA ALA A 541 -3.65 15.47 12.61
C ALA A 541 -4.50 14.19 12.59
N LEU A 542 -4.32 13.34 13.60
CA LEU A 542 -5.01 12.06 13.74
C LEU A 542 -5.44 11.81 15.19
N GLN A 543 -6.70 11.44 15.39
CA GLN A 543 -7.20 10.86 16.64
C GLN A 543 -7.66 9.42 16.38
N ILE A 544 -7.17 8.49 17.21
CA ILE A 544 -7.46 7.06 17.12
C ILE A 544 -8.05 6.61 18.45
N SER A 545 -9.27 6.08 18.43
CA SER A 545 -9.97 5.65 19.64
C SER A 545 -10.57 4.25 19.47
N LEU A 546 -10.63 3.49 20.57
CA LEU A 546 -11.27 2.16 20.64
C LEU A 546 -12.40 2.13 21.69
N ASP A 547 -13.61 1.76 21.25
CA ASP A 547 -14.82 1.56 22.07
C ASP A 547 -15.03 0.06 22.36
N PRO A 548 -15.71 -0.44 23.44
CA PRO A 548 -16.58 0.22 24.44
C PRO A 548 -15.93 0.69 25.76
N ILE A 549 -14.60 0.60 25.94
CA ILE A 549 -13.97 0.73 27.28
C ILE A 549 -13.00 1.92 27.37
N THR A 550 -12.98 2.84 26.39
CA THR A 550 -11.93 3.88 26.27
C THR A 550 -10.53 3.30 26.50
N ALA A 551 -10.32 2.05 26.04
CA ALA A 551 -9.10 1.30 26.29
C ALA A 551 -7.91 1.93 25.55
N LEU A 552 -8.21 2.73 24.53
CA LEU A 552 -7.27 3.50 23.76
C LEU A 552 -7.94 4.79 23.30
N ASP A 553 -7.29 5.92 23.55
CA ASP A 553 -7.56 7.19 22.88
C ASP A 553 -6.22 7.88 22.65
N LEU A 554 -5.78 7.96 21.40
CA LEU A 554 -4.50 8.51 21.01
C LEU A 554 -4.70 9.71 20.10
N SER A 555 -4.07 10.82 20.46
CA SER A 555 -3.94 12.00 19.61
C SER A 555 -2.51 12.11 19.11
N ILE A 556 -2.35 12.23 17.79
CA ILE A 556 -1.07 12.25 17.10
C ILE A 556 -0.89 13.58 16.39
N ALA A 557 0.25 14.22 16.63
CA ALA A 557 0.63 15.55 16.15
C ALA A 557 -0.48 16.58 16.47
N THR A 558 -0.42 17.12 17.68
CA THR A 558 -1.32 18.16 18.16
C THR A 558 -0.56 19.47 18.28
N SER A 559 -1.14 20.52 17.69
CA SER A 559 -0.68 21.90 17.82
C SER A 559 -1.81 22.74 18.38
N SER A 560 -1.49 23.61 19.32
CA SER A 560 -2.49 24.39 20.03
C SER A 560 -1.97 25.78 20.36
N ILE A 561 -2.86 26.75 20.26
CA ILE A 561 -2.60 28.16 20.55
C ILE A 561 -3.71 28.70 21.48
N ALA A 562 -3.35 29.62 22.36
CA ALA A 562 -4.28 30.33 23.22
C ALA A 562 -3.84 31.77 23.40
N TYR A 563 -4.80 32.65 23.66
CA TYR A 563 -4.56 34.02 24.04
C TYR A 563 -5.57 34.44 25.12
N THR A 564 -5.19 35.40 25.95
CA THR A 564 -6.04 36.00 26.98
C THR A 564 -5.69 37.47 27.12
N ASP A 565 -6.72 38.32 26.99
CA ASP A 565 -6.64 39.77 27.16
C ASP A 565 -6.62 40.20 28.63
#